data_AF-A0A4Q4BS63-F1
#
_entry.id   AF-A0A4Q4BS63-F1
#
_cell.length_a   1.000
_cell.length_b   1.000
_cell.length_c   1.000
_cell.angle_alpha   90.00
_cell.angle_beta   90.00
_cell.angle_gamma   90.00
#
_symmetry.space_group_name_H-M   'P 1'
#
loop_
_entity.id
_entity.type
_entity.pdbx_description
1 polymer ?
#
loop_
_entity_poly.entity_id
_entity_poly.type
_entity_poly.pdbx_seq_one_letter_code
_entity_poly.pdbx_strand_id
1 'polypeptide(L)'
;MSKWTDLQRLHDVNKGRHILDLFDENRAGDFSVKADGMLFDYSKTNIDSTTRRALVNLAEASGVAEKRAAMFSGAKINDTEGRAVLHVALRAADTEVIEVDGKDVLPEVRRIRGLCAAFARDVRSGAFAGQGGKITDVVNIGIGGSDLGPAMAYLALAPFADGPRCHFVSNVDGAHIHDVLQHLDPTTTLVIVASKTFTTIETMTN
;
A
#
# COMPACT_ATOMS: atom_id res chain seq x y z
N MET A 1 8.63 17.79 31.79
CA MET A 1 7.35 17.04 31.67
C MET A 1 7.38 16.26 30.37
N SER A 2 6.74 15.09 30.33
CA SER A 2 6.68 14.27 29.12
C SER A 2 5.78 14.93 28.08
N LYS A 3 6.06 14.76 26.78
CA LYS A 3 5.14 15.17 25.70
C LYS A 3 3.76 14.48 25.78
N TRP A 4 3.63 13.46 26.63
CA TRP A 4 2.39 12.72 26.90
C TRP A 4 1.59 13.23 28.10
N THR A 5 2.16 14.09 28.95
CA THR A 5 1.55 14.48 30.24
C THR A 5 0.16 15.09 30.06
N ASP A 6 -0.04 15.93 29.03
CA ASP A 6 -1.34 16.55 28.78
C ASP A 6 -2.41 15.55 28.36
N LEU A 7 -2.07 14.56 27.52
CA LEU A 7 -3.00 13.53 27.09
C LEU A 7 -3.37 12.58 28.23
N GLN A 8 -2.43 12.25 29.12
CA GLN A 8 -2.71 11.47 30.33
C GLN A 8 -3.70 12.19 31.24
N ARG A 9 -3.47 13.48 31.49
CA ARG A 9 -4.41 14.31 32.27
C ARG A 9 -5.79 14.38 31.62
N LEU A 10 -5.86 14.58 30.30
CA LEU A 10 -7.14 14.61 29.57
C LEU A 10 -7.85 13.26 29.61
N HIS A 11 -7.10 12.15 29.57
CA HIS A 11 -7.67 10.83 29.78
C HIS A 11 -8.26 10.69 31.18
N ASP A 12 -7.53 11.05 32.23
CA ASP A 12 -8.00 10.92 33.62
C ASP A 12 -9.29 11.70 33.89
N VAL A 13 -9.42 12.89 33.29
CA VAL A 13 -10.62 13.73 33.40
C VAL A 13 -11.79 13.15 32.60
N ASN A 14 -11.53 12.56 31.43
CA ASN A 14 -12.58 12.14 30.49
C ASN A 14 -12.85 10.63 30.47
N LYS A 15 -12.15 9.81 31.27
CA LYS A 15 -12.24 8.33 31.21
C LYS A 15 -13.65 7.76 31.45
N GLY A 16 -14.52 8.51 32.11
CA GLY A 16 -15.92 8.15 32.35
C GLY A 16 -16.91 8.71 31.32
N ARG A 17 -16.47 9.54 30.36
CA ARG A 17 -17.34 10.18 29.38
C ARG A 17 -17.83 9.17 28.34
N HIS A 18 -19.14 9.15 28.06
CA HIS A 18 -19.68 8.37 26.95
C HIS A 18 -19.52 9.13 25.64
N ILE A 19 -19.28 8.39 24.56
CA ILE A 19 -19.10 8.99 23.23
C ILE A 19 -20.31 9.81 22.80
N LEU A 20 -21.52 9.39 23.19
CA LEU A 20 -22.79 10.04 22.88
C LEU A 20 -22.89 11.44 23.50
N ASP A 21 -22.22 11.67 24.62
CA ASP A 21 -22.19 12.98 25.30
C ASP A 21 -21.45 14.05 24.47
N LEU A 22 -20.73 13.64 23.42
CA LEU A 22 -20.04 14.54 22.48
C LEU A 22 -20.86 14.87 21.23
N PHE A 23 -22.06 14.29 21.06
CA PHE A 23 -22.87 14.50 19.87
C PHE A 23 -23.80 15.70 20.04
N ASP A 24 -23.62 16.66 19.13
CA ASP A 24 -24.54 17.75 18.83
C ASP A 24 -24.81 17.78 17.31
N GLU A 25 -25.54 18.79 16.83
CA GLU A 25 -25.87 18.92 15.40
C GLU A 25 -24.65 19.14 14.48
N ASN A 26 -23.52 19.60 15.02
CA ASN A 26 -22.33 19.98 14.25
C ASN A 26 -21.19 18.95 14.34
N ARG A 27 -21.25 18.03 15.30
CA ARG A 27 -20.21 17.05 15.63
C ARG A 27 -19.63 16.32 14.42
N ALA A 28 -20.46 15.85 13.50
CA ALA A 28 -20.01 15.16 12.28
C ALA A 28 -19.23 16.09 11.34
N GLY A 29 -19.65 17.34 11.20
CA GLY A 29 -18.95 18.35 10.41
C GLY A 29 -17.61 18.72 11.02
N ASP A 30 -17.58 19.01 12.32
CA ASP A 30 -16.38 19.46 13.03
C ASP A 30 -15.29 18.38 13.14
N PHE A 31 -15.69 17.10 13.12
CA PHE A 31 -14.81 15.94 13.25
C PHE A 31 -14.81 15.10 11.98
N SER A 32 -14.85 15.77 10.83
CA SER A 32 -14.57 15.15 9.54
C SER A 32 -13.62 15.98 8.70
N VAL A 33 -12.91 15.32 7.79
CA VAL A 33 -12.07 15.98 6.78
C VAL A 33 -12.39 15.37 5.43
N LYS A 34 -12.53 16.22 4.41
CA LYS A 34 -12.64 15.80 3.01
C LYS A 34 -11.33 16.07 2.28
N ALA A 35 -10.78 15.06 1.64
CA ALA A 35 -9.60 15.15 0.79
C ALA A 35 -9.65 14.06 -0.27
N ASP A 36 -9.23 14.38 -1.51
CA ASP A 36 -9.11 13.43 -2.62
C ASP A 36 -10.37 12.57 -2.87
N GLY A 37 -11.55 13.18 -2.76
CA GLY A 37 -12.83 12.50 -2.94
C GLY A 37 -13.24 11.57 -1.78
N MET A 38 -12.44 11.48 -0.71
CA MET A 38 -12.72 10.70 0.49
C MET A 38 -13.22 11.59 1.63
N LEU A 39 -14.16 11.07 2.41
CA LEU A 39 -14.59 11.64 3.68
C LEU A 39 -14.02 10.79 4.82
N PHE A 40 -13.12 11.37 5.61
CA PHE A 40 -12.65 10.79 6.86
C PHE A 40 -13.49 11.36 8.02
N ASP A 41 -14.52 10.61 8.43
CA ASP A 41 -15.35 10.93 9.60
C ASP A 41 -14.78 10.23 10.84
N TYR A 42 -14.25 11.00 11.78
CA TYR A 42 -13.74 10.54 13.07
C TYR A 42 -14.58 11.10 14.24
N SER A 43 -15.81 11.55 13.97
CA SER A 43 -16.75 12.07 14.98
C SER A 43 -17.16 11.02 16.01
N LYS A 44 -17.21 9.76 15.60
CA LYS A 44 -17.52 8.57 16.42
C LYS A 44 -16.30 8.10 17.21
N THR A 45 -15.58 9.04 17.80
CA THR A 45 -14.46 8.81 18.73
C THR A 45 -14.67 9.58 20.02
N ASN A 46 -14.04 9.15 21.12
CA ASN A 46 -14.10 9.87 22.41
C ASN A 46 -13.12 11.07 22.44
N ILE A 47 -12.97 11.77 21.32
CA ILE A 47 -12.04 12.89 21.13
C ILE A 47 -12.88 14.17 21.05
N ASP A 48 -12.73 15.08 22.00
CA ASP A 48 -13.28 16.44 21.90
C ASP A 48 -12.27 17.41 21.26
N SER A 49 -12.64 18.69 21.14
CA SER A 49 -11.78 19.70 20.50
C SER A 49 -10.46 19.90 21.24
N THR A 50 -10.48 19.80 22.57
CA THR A 50 -9.29 19.93 23.43
C THR A 50 -8.34 18.73 23.25
N THR A 51 -8.89 17.52 23.22
CA THR A 51 -8.16 16.27 23.03
C THR A 51 -7.57 16.20 21.63
N ARG A 52 -8.33 16.60 20.60
CA ARG A 52 -7.83 16.71 19.22
C ARG A 52 -6.62 17.63 19.15
N ARG A 53 -6.71 18.83 19.73
CA ARG A 53 -5.59 19.78 19.78
C ARG A 53 -4.38 19.20 20.51
N ALA A 54 -4.58 18.52 21.64
CA ALA A 54 -3.48 17.85 22.35
C ALA A 54 -2.82 16.73 21.53
N LEU A 55 -3.59 15.94 20.77
CA LEU A 55 -3.06 14.91 19.86
C LEU A 55 -2.23 15.52 18.71
N VAL A 56 -2.69 16.64 18.14
CA VAL A 56 -1.94 17.38 17.12
C VAL A 56 -0.64 17.93 17.70
N ASN A 57 -0.69 18.59 18.87
CA ASN A 57 0.50 19.09 19.55
C ASN A 57 1.49 17.96 19.88
N LEU A 58 1.01 16.77 20.24
CA LEU A 58 1.88 15.61 20.44
C LEU A 58 2.59 15.20 19.14
N ALA A 59 1.89 15.21 18.01
CA ALA A 59 2.47 14.89 16.70
C ALA A 59 3.55 15.91 16.31
N GLU A 60 3.29 17.20 16.53
CA GLU A 60 4.25 18.30 16.32
C GLU A 60 5.48 18.13 17.22
N ALA A 61 5.29 17.97 18.53
CA ALA A 61 6.36 17.74 19.49
C ALA A 61 7.12 16.42 19.27
N SER A 62 6.55 15.49 18.50
CA SER A 62 7.19 14.23 18.11
C SER A 62 7.96 14.32 16.79
N GLY A 63 7.92 15.47 16.12
CA GLY A 63 8.62 15.69 14.87
C GLY A 63 8.04 14.89 13.69
N VAL A 64 6.71 14.65 13.66
CA VAL A 64 6.09 13.82 12.63
C VAL A 64 6.25 14.44 11.24
N ALA A 65 6.16 15.77 11.12
CA ALA A 65 6.32 16.48 9.86
C ALA A 65 7.75 16.39 9.33
N GLU A 66 8.74 16.47 10.22
CA GLU A 66 10.17 16.35 9.95
C GLU A 66 10.52 14.93 9.53
N LYS A 67 9.99 13.92 10.23
CA LYS A 67 10.15 12.51 9.82
C LYS A 67 9.52 12.22 8.46
N ARG A 68 8.35 12.80 8.19
CA ARG A 68 7.73 12.75 6.85
C ARG A 68 8.64 13.42 5.82
N ALA A 69 9.15 14.62 6.09
CA ALA A 69 10.05 15.32 5.17
C ALA A 69 11.31 14.50 4.88
N ALA A 70 11.92 13.90 5.90
CA ALA A 70 13.08 13.01 5.75
C ALA A 70 12.77 11.77 4.90
N MET A 71 11.57 11.17 5.05
CA MET A 71 11.13 10.08 4.19
C MET A 71 11.05 10.54 2.72
N PHE A 72 10.39 11.66 2.45
CA PHE A 72 10.20 12.18 1.09
C PHE A 72 11.51 12.65 0.44
N SER A 73 12.49 13.10 1.23
CA SER A 73 13.80 13.52 0.73
C SER A 73 14.76 12.37 0.44
N GLY A 74 14.38 11.12 0.69
CA GLY A 74 15.26 9.96 0.50
C GLY A 74 16.29 9.77 1.62
N ALA A 75 16.12 10.42 2.78
CA ALA A 75 16.98 10.17 3.92
C ALA A 75 16.89 8.71 4.39
N LYS A 76 17.99 8.18 4.93
CA LYS A 76 18.10 6.80 5.41
C LYS A 76 17.44 6.62 6.78
N ILE A 77 16.11 6.73 6.82
CA ILE A 77 15.30 6.66 8.04
C ILE A 77 15.00 5.23 8.52
N ASN A 78 15.34 4.21 7.73
CA ASN A 78 15.39 2.84 8.22
C ASN A 78 16.77 2.63 8.85
N ASP A 79 16.88 3.00 10.13
CA ASP A 79 18.15 3.09 10.85
C ASP A 79 18.85 1.72 10.96
N THR A 80 18.09 0.64 11.15
CA THR A 80 18.64 -0.71 11.34
C THR A 80 19.24 -1.30 10.07
N GLU A 81 18.70 -0.94 8.90
CA GLU A 81 19.22 -1.41 7.61
C GLU A 81 20.06 -0.36 6.87
N GLY A 82 20.11 0.88 7.39
CA GLY A 82 20.77 2.01 6.73
C GLY A 82 20.17 2.35 5.36
N ARG A 83 18.83 2.31 5.24
CA ARG A 83 18.13 2.45 3.94
C ARG A 83 17.13 3.60 3.91
N ALA A 84 16.97 4.19 2.73
CA ALA A 84 15.86 5.11 2.44
C ALA A 84 14.53 4.35 2.35
N VAL A 85 13.41 5.02 2.65
CA VAL A 85 12.05 4.46 2.59
C VAL A 85 11.22 5.25 1.57
N LEU A 86 11.24 4.81 0.30
CA LEU A 86 10.78 5.62 -0.83
C LEU A 86 9.65 4.99 -1.66
N HIS A 87 8.69 4.33 -1.02
CA HIS A 87 7.48 3.88 -1.72
C HIS A 87 6.68 5.03 -2.35
N VAL A 88 6.83 6.26 -1.83
CA VAL A 88 6.24 7.48 -2.41
C VAL A 88 6.79 7.80 -3.80
N ALA A 89 8.05 7.48 -4.09
CA ALA A 89 8.67 7.74 -5.40
C ALA A 89 7.98 6.96 -6.52
N LEU A 90 7.38 5.80 -6.22
CA LEU A 90 6.66 4.96 -7.20
C LEU A 90 5.41 5.63 -7.77
N ARG A 91 4.90 6.66 -7.10
CA ARG A 91 3.68 7.40 -7.43
C ARG A 91 3.88 8.93 -7.48
N ALA A 92 5.13 9.36 -7.49
CA ALA A 92 5.53 10.76 -7.58
C ALA A 92 5.03 11.41 -8.89
N ALA A 93 4.75 12.71 -8.85
CA ALA A 93 4.37 13.47 -10.03
C ALA A 93 5.54 13.58 -11.01
N ASP A 94 5.25 13.85 -12.29
CA ASP A 94 6.29 13.91 -13.34
C ASP A 94 7.27 15.08 -13.16
N THR A 95 6.88 16.09 -12.40
CA THR A 95 7.68 17.29 -12.09
C THR A 95 8.57 17.15 -10.85
N GLU A 96 8.40 16.09 -10.05
CA GLU A 96 9.20 15.88 -8.85
C GLU A 96 10.60 15.34 -9.18
N VAL A 97 11.53 15.58 -8.25
CA VAL A 97 12.89 15.03 -8.22
C VAL A 97 13.10 14.44 -6.82
N ILE A 98 13.49 13.17 -6.74
CA ILE A 98 13.77 12.49 -5.48
C ILE A 98 15.12 11.80 -5.60
N GLU A 99 16.06 12.18 -4.75
CA GLU A 99 17.43 11.67 -4.80
C GLU A 99 17.72 10.65 -3.71
N VAL A 100 18.51 9.64 -4.05
CA VAL A 100 19.15 8.73 -3.08
C VAL A 100 20.63 8.69 -3.42
N ASP A 101 21.48 8.97 -2.42
CA ASP A 101 22.93 8.99 -2.58
C ASP A 101 23.38 9.87 -3.78
N GLY A 102 22.72 11.02 -3.97
CA GLY A 102 23.01 12.01 -5.01
C GLY A 102 22.51 11.65 -6.42
N LYS A 103 21.63 10.65 -6.55
CA LYS A 103 21.06 10.23 -7.82
C LYS A 103 19.54 10.30 -7.80
N ASP A 104 18.95 11.01 -8.77
CA ASP A 104 17.51 10.99 -9.01
C ASP A 104 17.04 9.60 -9.41
N VAL A 105 16.07 9.06 -8.66
CA VAL A 105 15.53 7.71 -8.87
C VAL A 105 14.32 7.69 -9.80
N LEU A 106 13.66 8.84 -10.03
CA LEU A 106 12.39 8.92 -10.74
C LEU A 106 12.48 8.55 -12.23
N PRO A 107 13.55 8.87 -12.99
CA PRO A 107 13.65 8.44 -14.39
C PRO A 107 13.57 6.93 -14.55
N GLU A 108 14.24 6.17 -13.68
CA GLU A 108 14.23 4.70 -13.74
C GLU A 108 12.88 4.14 -13.30
N VAL A 109 12.28 4.68 -12.23
CA VAL A 109 10.92 4.31 -11.80
C VAL A 109 9.91 4.50 -12.94
N ARG A 110 9.95 5.65 -13.62
CA ARG A 110 9.05 5.96 -14.74
C ARG A 110 9.30 5.03 -15.93
N ARG A 111 10.56 4.72 -16.23
CA ARG A 111 10.94 3.77 -17.29
C ARG A 111 10.35 2.39 -17.01
N ILE A 112 10.56 1.83 -15.82
CA ILE A 112 10.03 0.52 -15.43
C ILE A 112 8.51 0.51 -15.43
N ARG A 113 7.85 1.56 -14.89
CA ARG A 113 6.39 1.71 -14.94
C ARG A 113 5.86 1.68 -16.37
N GLY A 114 6.55 2.39 -17.29
CA GLY A 114 6.22 2.39 -18.71
C GLY A 114 6.34 1.01 -19.36
N LEU A 115 7.41 0.27 -19.03
CA LEU A 115 7.62 -1.10 -19.50
C LEU A 115 6.54 -2.07 -18.99
N CYS A 116 6.21 -2.03 -17.69
CA CYS A 116 5.14 -2.84 -17.12
C CYS A 116 3.78 -2.52 -17.76
N ALA A 117 3.48 -1.25 -17.99
CA ALA A 117 2.24 -0.84 -18.64
C ALA A 117 2.16 -1.28 -20.11
N ALA A 118 3.28 -1.23 -20.85
CA ALA A 118 3.36 -1.72 -22.21
C ALA A 118 3.16 -3.24 -22.27
N PHE A 119 3.92 -3.99 -21.45
CA PHE A 119 3.80 -5.44 -21.38
C PHE A 119 2.38 -5.89 -21.00
N ALA A 120 1.75 -5.23 -20.02
CA ALA A 120 0.38 -5.54 -19.66
C ALA A 120 -0.62 -5.28 -20.81
N ARG A 121 -0.41 -4.24 -21.64
CA ARG A 121 -1.23 -4.01 -22.84
C ARG A 121 -1.02 -5.10 -23.88
N ASP A 122 0.21 -5.55 -24.08
CA ASP A 122 0.54 -6.60 -25.06
C ASP A 122 -0.07 -7.95 -24.64
N VAL A 123 -0.05 -8.27 -23.35
CA VAL A 123 -0.74 -9.44 -22.79
C VAL A 123 -2.25 -9.36 -23.04
N ARG A 124 -2.88 -8.21 -22.75
CA ARG A 124 -4.33 -8.03 -22.92
C ARG A 124 -4.78 -8.02 -24.38
N SER A 125 -3.96 -7.45 -25.28
CA SER A 125 -4.26 -7.43 -26.71
C SER A 125 -4.05 -8.79 -27.37
N GLY A 126 -3.20 -9.64 -26.79
CA GLY A 126 -2.74 -10.89 -27.38
C GLY A 126 -1.53 -10.73 -28.30
N ALA A 127 -0.93 -9.53 -28.36
CA ALA A 127 0.36 -9.33 -29.02
C ALA A 127 1.48 -10.11 -28.33
N PHE A 128 1.39 -10.25 -27.01
CA PHE A 128 2.14 -11.25 -26.26
C PHE A 128 1.29 -12.53 -26.14
N ALA A 129 1.77 -13.61 -26.74
CA ALA A 129 1.09 -14.90 -26.82
C ALA A 129 1.95 -16.02 -26.23
N GLY A 130 1.31 -16.95 -25.53
CA GLY A 130 1.88 -18.24 -25.17
C GLY A 130 1.86 -19.22 -26.35
N GLN A 131 2.25 -20.47 -26.10
CA GLN A 131 2.24 -21.53 -27.12
C GLN A 131 0.83 -21.81 -27.67
N GLY A 132 -0.20 -21.60 -26.85
CA GLY A 132 -1.62 -21.75 -27.20
C GLY A 132 -2.28 -20.49 -27.73
N GLY A 133 -1.51 -19.41 -27.93
CA GLY A 133 -2.02 -18.12 -28.38
C GLY A 133 -2.22 -17.12 -27.24
N LYS A 134 -3.32 -16.36 -27.28
CA LYS A 134 -3.57 -15.27 -26.33
C LYS A 134 -3.58 -15.77 -24.88
N ILE A 135 -2.90 -15.05 -23.99
CA ILE A 135 -2.89 -15.36 -22.55
C ILE A 135 -4.29 -15.17 -21.97
N THR A 136 -4.83 -16.20 -21.33
CA THR A 136 -6.15 -16.20 -20.67
C THR A 136 -6.05 -16.08 -19.16
N ASP A 137 -4.94 -16.54 -18.59
CA ASP A 137 -4.73 -16.67 -17.15
C ASP A 137 -3.31 -16.21 -16.77
N VAL A 138 -3.19 -15.52 -15.63
CA VAL A 138 -1.93 -15.08 -15.04
C VAL A 138 -1.84 -15.64 -13.63
N VAL A 139 -0.77 -16.36 -13.31
CA VAL A 139 -0.50 -16.87 -11.95
C VAL A 139 0.62 -16.04 -11.34
N ASN A 140 0.33 -15.31 -10.28
CA ASN A 140 1.33 -14.64 -9.45
C ASN A 140 1.80 -15.59 -8.35
N ILE A 141 3.09 -15.90 -8.32
CA ILE A 141 3.73 -16.68 -7.26
C ILE A 141 4.53 -15.73 -6.38
N GLY A 142 4.14 -15.56 -5.13
CA GLY A 142 4.79 -14.66 -4.20
C GLY A 142 4.16 -14.77 -2.81
N ILE A 143 4.87 -14.35 -1.77
CA ILE A 143 4.34 -14.37 -0.38
C ILE A 143 4.43 -12.99 0.28
N GLY A 144 3.52 -12.73 1.21
CA GLY A 144 3.49 -11.49 1.99
C GLY A 144 3.29 -10.26 1.11
N GLY A 145 4.24 -9.33 1.12
CA GLY A 145 4.17 -8.09 0.34
C GLY A 145 4.15 -8.31 -1.18
N SER A 146 4.68 -9.44 -1.66
CA SER A 146 4.64 -9.82 -3.09
C SER A 146 3.29 -10.39 -3.54
N ASP A 147 2.33 -10.56 -2.63
CA ASP A 147 1.05 -11.22 -2.90
C ASP A 147 -0.14 -10.40 -2.41
N LEU A 148 -0.14 -10.00 -1.14
CA LEU A 148 -1.28 -9.33 -0.49
C LEU A 148 -1.70 -8.05 -1.20
N GLY A 149 -0.73 -7.24 -1.64
CA GLY A 149 -1.00 -6.00 -2.38
C GLY A 149 -1.65 -6.26 -3.75
N PRO A 150 -1.00 -7.04 -4.63
CA PRO A 150 -1.58 -7.48 -5.90
C PRO A 150 -2.97 -8.13 -5.77
N ALA A 151 -3.15 -9.08 -4.85
CA ALA A 151 -4.41 -9.78 -4.63
C ALA A 151 -5.53 -8.83 -4.19
N MET A 152 -5.25 -7.94 -3.22
CA MET A 152 -6.20 -6.94 -2.75
C MET A 152 -6.61 -5.98 -3.88
N ALA A 153 -5.65 -5.46 -4.64
CA ALA A 153 -5.92 -4.52 -5.73
C ALA A 153 -6.74 -5.17 -6.86
N TYR A 154 -6.43 -6.42 -7.21
CA TYR A 154 -7.19 -7.18 -8.20
C TYR A 154 -8.64 -7.37 -7.75
N LEU A 155 -8.86 -7.79 -6.50
CA LEU A 155 -10.21 -8.00 -5.97
C LEU A 155 -11.00 -6.68 -5.90
N ALA A 156 -10.39 -5.61 -5.39
CA ALA A 156 -11.04 -4.31 -5.24
C ALA A 156 -11.43 -3.67 -6.60
N LEU A 157 -10.65 -3.94 -7.65
CA LEU A 157 -10.85 -3.39 -8.99
C LEU A 157 -11.44 -4.40 -9.99
N ALA A 158 -11.88 -5.58 -9.52
CA ALA A 158 -12.42 -6.64 -10.37
C ALA A 158 -13.53 -6.18 -11.34
N PRO A 159 -14.45 -5.25 -10.97
CA PRO A 159 -15.46 -4.74 -11.91
C PRO A 159 -14.89 -3.99 -13.12
N PHE A 160 -13.64 -3.53 -13.06
CA PHE A 160 -12.95 -2.81 -14.12
C PHE A 160 -11.98 -3.69 -14.93
N ALA A 161 -11.85 -4.96 -14.59
CA ALA A 161 -10.92 -5.87 -15.23
C ALA A 161 -11.42 -6.31 -16.62
N ASP A 162 -10.55 -6.25 -17.62
CA ASP A 162 -10.78 -6.68 -19.01
C ASP A 162 -9.97 -7.95 -19.39
N GLY A 163 -9.49 -8.67 -18.36
CA GLY A 163 -8.68 -9.88 -18.48
C GLY A 163 -7.18 -9.60 -18.63
N PRO A 164 -6.33 -10.65 -18.66
CA PRO A 164 -6.60 -12.06 -18.31
C PRO A 164 -7.05 -12.25 -16.86
N ARG A 165 -7.52 -13.46 -16.50
CA ARG A 165 -7.86 -13.81 -15.11
C ARG A 165 -6.58 -13.92 -14.29
N CYS A 166 -6.55 -13.33 -13.10
CA CYS A 166 -5.38 -13.36 -12.24
C CYS A 166 -5.60 -14.32 -11.06
N HIS A 167 -4.61 -15.16 -10.80
CA HIS A 167 -4.56 -16.15 -9.73
C HIS A 167 -3.34 -15.86 -8.84
N PHE A 168 -3.44 -16.19 -7.56
CA PHE A 168 -2.44 -15.81 -6.55
C PHE A 168 -2.04 -17.04 -5.75
N VAL A 169 -0.79 -17.46 -5.87
CA VAL A 169 -0.20 -18.61 -5.16
C VAL A 169 0.85 -18.09 -4.19
N SER A 170 0.61 -18.27 -2.91
CA SER A 170 1.47 -17.72 -1.85
C SER A 170 1.85 -18.69 -0.75
N ASN A 171 1.11 -19.77 -0.59
CA ASN A 171 1.39 -20.79 0.42
C ASN A 171 2.34 -21.83 -0.17
N VAL A 172 3.29 -22.34 0.63
CA VAL A 172 4.20 -23.41 0.22
C VAL A 172 3.53 -24.79 0.25
N ASP A 173 2.38 -24.90 0.91
CA ASP A 173 1.55 -26.10 0.85
C ASP A 173 1.14 -26.40 -0.60
N GLY A 174 1.54 -27.58 -1.09
CA GLY A 174 1.29 -28.02 -2.46
C GLY A 174 -0.19 -28.09 -2.84
N ALA A 175 -1.10 -28.15 -1.86
CA ALA A 175 -2.53 -28.05 -2.11
C ALA A 175 -2.91 -26.71 -2.77
N HIS A 176 -2.26 -25.60 -2.38
CA HIS A 176 -2.61 -24.28 -2.90
C HIS A 176 -2.30 -24.16 -4.39
N ILE A 177 -1.07 -24.51 -4.81
CA ILE A 177 -0.68 -24.48 -6.22
C ILE A 177 -1.46 -25.52 -7.02
N HIS A 178 -1.72 -26.71 -6.46
CA HIS A 178 -2.55 -27.72 -7.11
C HIS A 178 -3.97 -27.19 -7.40
N ASP A 179 -4.61 -26.61 -6.40
CA ASP A 179 -5.98 -26.13 -6.48
C ASP A 179 -6.14 -25.00 -7.50
N VAL A 180 -5.12 -24.16 -7.63
CA VAL A 180 -5.07 -23.08 -8.64
C VAL A 180 -4.83 -23.65 -10.04
N LEU A 181 -3.83 -24.52 -10.22
CA LEU A 181 -3.38 -24.96 -11.54
C LEU A 181 -4.28 -26.02 -12.20
N GLN A 182 -5.03 -26.81 -11.43
CA GLN A 182 -5.82 -27.95 -11.96
C GLN A 182 -6.87 -27.57 -13.03
N HIS A 183 -7.23 -26.29 -13.14
CA HIS A 183 -8.23 -25.78 -14.10
C HIS A 183 -7.63 -24.91 -15.20
N LEU A 184 -6.31 -24.73 -15.23
CA LEU A 184 -5.64 -23.82 -16.17
C LEU A 184 -5.03 -24.58 -17.36
N ASP A 185 -5.00 -23.93 -18.52
CA ASP A 185 -4.27 -24.41 -19.68
C ASP A 185 -2.84 -23.84 -19.65
N PRO A 186 -1.80 -24.68 -19.50
CA PRO A 186 -0.42 -24.19 -19.45
C PRO A 186 0.03 -23.50 -20.74
N THR A 187 -0.63 -23.75 -21.87
CA THR A 187 -0.28 -23.13 -23.16
C THR A 187 -0.78 -21.68 -23.28
N THR A 188 -1.76 -21.27 -22.47
CA THR A 188 -2.32 -19.91 -22.40
C THR A 188 -2.18 -19.25 -21.02
N THR A 189 -1.36 -19.82 -20.13
CA THR A 189 -1.11 -19.29 -18.78
C THR A 189 0.26 -18.62 -18.69
N LEU A 190 0.30 -17.38 -18.18
CA LEU A 190 1.52 -16.66 -17.84
C LEU A 190 1.82 -16.78 -16.35
N VAL A 191 3.06 -17.12 -15.98
CA VAL A 191 3.50 -17.16 -14.58
C VAL A 191 4.39 -15.95 -14.27
N ILE A 192 4.08 -15.25 -13.18
CA ILE A 192 4.87 -14.14 -12.64
C ILE A 192 5.43 -14.56 -11.28
N VAL A 193 6.75 -14.65 -11.17
CA VAL A 193 7.43 -14.96 -9.90
C VAL A 193 7.84 -13.66 -9.21
N ALA A 194 7.19 -13.31 -8.11
CA ALA A 194 7.35 -12.06 -7.39
C ALA A 194 8.09 -12.30 -6.05
N SER A 195 9.40 -12.04 -6.02
CA SER A 195 10.18 -12.04 -4.78
C SER A 195 11.22 -10.92 -4.78
N LYS A 196 11.24 -10.13 -3.70
CA LYS A 196 12.24 -9.06 -3.53
C LYS A 196 13.66 -9.62 -3.44
N THR A 197 13.85 -10.74 -2.74
CA THR A 197 15.18 -11.36 -2.56
C THR A 197 15.46 -12.44 -3.59
N PHE A 198 14.42 -12.97 -4.24
CA PHE A 198 14.49 -14.13 -5.14
C PHE A 198 15.08 -15.39 -4.49
N THR A 199 15.01 -15.46 -3.15
CA THR A 199 15.50 -16.56 -2.32
C THR A 199 14.46 -17.03 -1.31
N THR A 200 13.26 -16.45 -1.33
CA THR A 200 12.16 -16.81 -0.43
C THR A 200 11.74 -18.26 -0.69
N ILE A 201 11.84 -19.12 0.32
CA ILE A 201 11.66 -20.58 0.17
C ILE A 201 10.29 -20.91 -0.39
N GLU A 202 9.23 -20.29 0.15
CA GLU A 202 7.85 -20.51 -0.28
C GLU A 202 7.65 -20.11 -1.75
N THR A 203 8.23 -18.99 -2.18
CA THR A 203 8.13 -18.51 -3.56
C THR A 203 8.96 -19.34 -4.54
N MET A 204 10.10 -19.88 -4.11
CA MET A 204 10.99 -20.68 -4.98
C MET A 204 10.61 -22.17 -5.02
N THR A 205 9.85 -22.65 -4.02
CA THR A 205 9.35 -24.02 -3.97
C THR A 205 8.09 -24.19 -4.81
N ASN A 206 7.25 -23.15 -4.88
CA ASN A 206 6.14 -23.04 -5.82
C ASN A 206 6.64 -22.79 -7.26
#